data_AF-A0A6J7PBS0-F1
#
_entry.id   AF-A0A6J7PBS0-F1
#
_cell.length_a   1.000
_cell.length_b   1.000
_cell.length_c   1.000
_cell.angle_alpha   90.00
_cell.angle_beta   90.00
_cell.angle_gamma   90.00
#
_symmetry.space_group_name_H-M   'P 1'
#
loop_
_entity.id
_entity.type
_entity.pdbx_description
1 polymer ?
#
loop_
_entity_poly.entity_id
_entity_poly.type
_entity_poly.pdbx_seq_one_letter_code
_entity_poly.pdbx_strand_id
1 'polypeptide(L)' 'MQRSLNVDGAMSLKPGVIPRADLVLIDDVVTTGATLREAARALTAAGCHVIGSVTACVAQPLR' A
#
# COMPACT_ATOMS: atom_id res chain seq x y z
N MET A 1 -0.25 21.18 1.68
CA MET A 1 -1.00 20.49 0.61
C MET A 1 -0.01 19.84 -0.37
N GLN A 2 0.75 18.80 0.05
CA GLN A 2 1.64 18.08 -0.88
C GLN A 2 2.12 16.75 -0.29
N ARG A 3 1.28 15.70 -0.34
CA ARG A 3 1.72 14.31 -0.09
C ARG A 3 0.99 13.28 -0.94
N SER A 4 -0.17 13.60 -1.51
CA SER A 4 -0.93 12.69 -2.38
C SER A 4 -0.33 12.51 -3.78
N LEU A 5 0.47 13.46 -4.26
CA LEU A 5 1.02 13.44 -5.62
C LEU A 5 2.33 12.64 -5.77
N ASN A 6 3.00 12.27 -4.68
CA ASN A 6 4.35 11.69 -4.72
C ASN A 6 4.42 10.19 -4.46
N VAL A 7 3.27 9.51 -4.35
CA VAL A 7 3.24 8.09 -3.98
C VAL A 7 2.88 7.20 -5.17
N ASP A 8 2.23 7.73 -6.20
CA ASP A 8 1.93 6.93 -7.40
C ASP A 8 3.22 6.52 -8.11
N GLY A 9 3.42 5.22 -8.31
CA GLY A 9 4.64 4.65 -8.88
C GLY A 9 5.84 4.64 -7.92
N ALA A 10 5.68 4.98 -6.65
CA ALA A 10 6.76 4.95 -5.68
C ALA A 10 7.18 3.52 -5.27
N MET A 11 6.32 2.51 -5.51
CA MET A 11 6.58 1.13 -5.14
C MET A 11 6.64 0.20 -6.36
N SER A 12 7.56 -0.76 -6.29
CA SER A 12 7.71 -1.85 -7.25
C SER A 12 8.10 -3.13 -6.53
N LEU A 13 7.81 -4.28 -7.15
CA LEU A 13 8.25 -5.57 -6.63
C LEU A 13 9.66 -5.88 -7.12
N LYS A 14 10.45 -6.52 -6.25
CA LYS A 14 11.73 -7.08 -6.66
C LYS A 14 11.48 -8.20 -7.67
N PRO A 15 12.27 -8.27 -8.76
CA PRO A 15 12.19 -9.37 -9.72
C PRO A 15 12.28 -10.74 -9.04
N GLY A 16 11.50 -11.71 -9.53
CA GLY A 16 11.50 -13.09 -9.04
C GLY A 16 10.69 -13.33 -7.76
N VAL A 17 10.14 -12.29 -7.13
CA VAL A 17 9.27 -12.42 -5.95
C VAL A 17 7.83 -12.21 -6.40
N ILE A 18 7.10 -13.31 -6.65
CA ILE A 18 5.66 -13.27 -6.91
C ILE A 18 4.99 -14.21 -5.90
N PRO A 19 4.45 -13.67 -4.80
CA PRO A 19 3.62 -14.44 -3.89
C PRO A 19 2.43 -15.05 -4.64
N ARG A 20 2.22 -16.36 -4.50
CA ARG A 20 1.07 -17.08 -5.07
C ARG A 20 -0.11 -17.21 -4.10
N ALA A 21 -0.11 -16.44 -3.03
CA ALA A 21 -1.10 -16.50 -1.96
C ALA A 21 -1.80 -15.15 -1.79
N ASP A 22 -2.91 -15.17 -1.06
CA ASP A 22 -3.60 -13.96 -0.63
C ASP A 22 -2.71 -13.13 0.30
N LEU A 23 -2.66 -11.83 0.04
CA LEU A 23 -1.80 -10.88 0.73
C LEU A 23 -2.60 -9.93 1.62
N VAL A 24 -2.12 -9.77 2.85
CA VAL A 24 -2.55 -8.70 3.75
C VAL A 24 -1.42 -7.69 3.88
N LEU A 25 -1.73 -6.42 3.62
CA LEU A 25 -0.80 -5.32 3.82
C LEU A 25 -0.80 -4.88 5.28
N ILE A 26 0.37 -4.65 5.84
CA ILE A 26 0.54 -4.19 7.23
C ILE A 26 1.30 -2.88 7.21
N ASP A 27 0.76 -1.86 7.89
CA ASP A 27 1.41 -0.56 8.09
C ASP A 27 1.14 -0.08 9.52
N ASP A 28 2.04 0.71 10.12
CA ASP A 28 1.90 1.12 11.52
C ASP A 28 0.80 2.18 11.71
N VAL A 29 0.76 3.18 10.82
CA VAL A 29 -0.17 4.32 10.88
C VAL A 29 -0.72 4.61 9.49
N VAL A 30 -2.04 4.55 9.35
CA VAL A 30 -2.70 5.07 8.15
C VAL A 30 -3.13 6.52 8.35
N THR A 31 -2.72 7.39 7.43
CA THR A 31 -3.24 8.76 7.32
C THR A 31 -4.31 8.81 6.21
N THR A 32 -3.93 9.16 4.98
CA THR A 32 -4.83 9.16 3.82
C THR A 32 -4.99 7.78 3.18
N GLY A 33 -4.15 6.82 3.56
CA GLY A 33 -4.06 5.51 2.91
C GLY A 33 -3.29 5.51 1.59
N ALA A 34 -2.60 6.60 1.22
CA ALA A 34 -1.85 6.68 -0.04
C ALA A 34 -0.78 5.57 -0.14
N THR A 35 -0.01 5.34 0.93
CA THR A 35 1.03 4.30 0.99
C THR A 35 0.46 2.90 0.75
N LEU A 36 -0.59 2.52 1.48
CA LEU A 36 -1.24 1.21 1.34
C LEU A 36 -1.86 1.01 -0.05
N ARG A 37 -2.48 2.05 -0.63
CA ARG A 37 -3.03 1.97 -1.99
C ARG A 37 -1.95 1.77 -3.04
N GLU A 38 -0.81 2.44 -2.89
CA GLU A 38 0.32 2.28 -3.80
C GLU A 38 0.96 0.88 -3.70
N ALA A 39 1.12 0.36 -2.48
CA ALA A 39 1.57 -1.01 -2.28
C ALA A 39 0.61 -2.02 -2.94
N ALA A 40 -0.70 -1.83 -2.76
CA ALA A 40 -1.72 -2.65 -3.40
C ALA A 40 -1.66 -2.55 -4.93
N ARG A 41 -1.47 -1.35 -5.48
CA ARG A 41 -1.29 -1.12 -6.91
C ARG A 41 -0.08 -1.88 -7.46
N ALA A 42 1.08 -1.78 -6.80
CA ALA A 42 2.30 -2.46 -7.23
C ALA A 42 2.15 -3.99 -7.22
N LEU A 43 1.53 -4.55 -6.18
CA LEU A 43 1.26 -5.98 -6.06
C LEU A 43 0.24 -6.47 -7.11
N THR A 44 -0.83 -5.72 -7.31
CA THR A 44 -1.86 -6.04 -8.32
C THR A 44 -1.28 -6.00 -9.73
N ALA A 45 -0.43 -5.01 -10.03
CA ALA A 45 0.27 -4.91 -11.31
C ALA A 45 1.22 -6.09 -11.56
N ALA A 46 1.70 -6.75 -10.50
CA ALA A 46 2.49 -7.97 -10.55
C ALA A 46 1.66 -9.27 -10.52
N GLY A 47 0.32 -9.17 -10.57
CA GLY A 47 -0.60 -10.31 -10.56
C GLY A 47 -0.86 -10.93 -9.19
N CYS A 48 -0.51 -10.24 -8.10
CA CYS A 48 -0.80 -10.69 -6.74
C CYS A 48 -2.22 -10.30 -6.31
N HIS A 49 -2.80 -11.07 -5.38
CA HIS A 49 -4.13 -10.79 -4.85
C HIS A 49 -4.02 -10.22 -3.42
N VAL A 50 -4.37 -8.94 -3.26
CA VAL A 50 -4.40 -8.26 -1.95
C VAL A 50 -5.83 -8.30 -1.42
N ILE A 51 -6.04 -8.98 -0.29
CA ILE A 51 -7.37 -9.20 0.30
C ILE A 51 -7.73 -8.15 1.36
N GLY A 52 -6.78 -7.30 1.76
CA GLY A 52 -7.02 -6.22 2.69
C GLY A 52 -5.74 -5.61 3.25
N SER A 53 -5.94 -4.67 4.17
CA SER A 53 -4.87 -4.05 4.93
C SER A 53 -5.25 -3.96 6.41
N VAL A 54 -4.23 -4.02 7.26
CA VAL A 54 -4.35 -3.83 8.71
C VAL A 54 -3.35 -2.78 9.16
N THR A 55 -3.75 -1.98 10.14
CA THR A 55 -2.90 -0.97 10.74
C THR A 55 -3.15 -0.87 12.23
N ALA A 56 -2.12 -0.46 12.98
CA ALA A 56 -2.25 -0.27 14.42
C ALA A 56 -2.99 1.04 14.76
N CYS A 57 -2.92 2.04 13.88
CA CYS A 57 -3.48 3.37 14.14
C CYS A 57 -4.05 4.02 12.87
N VAL A 58 -5.12 4.81 13.06
CA VAL A 58 -5.66 5.72 12.05
C VAL A 58 -5.46 7.15 12.53
N ALA A 59 -4.69 7.93 11.78
CA ALA A 59 -4.48 9.34 12.07
C ALA A 59 -5.55 10.21 11.38
N GLN A 60 -6.20 11.09 12.15
CA GLN A 60 -7.12 12.08 11.59
C GLN A 60 -6.33 13.23 10.93
N PRO A 61 -6.81 13.80 9.82
CA PRO A 61 -6.20 15.01 9.25
C PRO A 61 -6.17 16.14 10.28
N LEU A 62 -5.01 16.79 10.43
CA LEU A 62 -4.89 18.01 11.23
C LEU A 62 -5.86 19.06 10.65
N ARG A 63 -6.78 19.55 11.48
CA ARG A 63 -7.68 20.67 11.17
C ARG A 63 -6.93 21.98 11.21
#